data_AF-A0A3Q0CCH6-F1
#
_entry.id   AF-A0A3Q0CCH6-F1
#
_cell.length_a   1.000
_cell.length_b   1.000
_cell.length_c   1.000
_cell.angle_alpha   90.00
_cell.angle_beta   90.00
_cell.angle_gamma   90.00
#
_symmetry.space_group_name_H-M   'P 1'
#
loop_
_entity.id
_entity.type
_entity.pdbx_description
1 polymer ?
#
loop_
_entity_poly.entity_id
_entity_poly.type
_entity_poly.pdbx_seq_one_letter_code
_entity_poly.pdbx_strand_id
1 'polypeptide(L)'
;MWASEFKNGLAPPQDTVMQKIASAIQLKQIEEIHVGLEASLLVKAPGTGELFVNFDPQILVLFRETECMYQMALPNELQKFMDVTFEKVQSTRQALSMLEKFERLNIPNLDIEEKYQVIFQNFGADIDMISKLYTKQKYDPPLARNQPPIAGKILWARQLFHRLEQPMQLFQKHPFVLRTEEAKPVIRSYNRIAKVLLEFEVLYHRAWLQQ
;
A
#
# COMPACT_ATOMS: atom_id res chain seq x y z
N MET A 1 18.06 -9.73 -21.56
CA MET A 1 18.55 -8.45 -21.00
C MET A 1 17.59 -7.84 -19.97
N TRP A 2 16.27 -8.03 -20.05
CA TRP A 2 15.29 -7.51 -19.06
C TRP A 2 15.08 -8.36 -17.78
N ALA A 3 15.59 -9.59 -17.71
CA ALA A 3 15.37 -10.48 -16.57
C ALA A 3 16.44 -10.37 -15.46
N SER A 4 17.55 -9.67 -15.71
CA SER A 4 18.67 -9.55 -14.76
C SER A 4 18.57 -8.35 -13.81
N GLU A 5 17.68 -7.38 -14.09
CA GLU A 5 17.58 -6.14 -13.31
C GLU A 5 16.70 -6.27 -12.05
N PHE A 6 15.87 -7.31 -11.97
CA PHE A 6 14.95 -7.53 -10.84
C PHE A 6 15.65 -7.92 -9.52
N LYS A 7 16.94 -8.30 -9.56
CA LYS A 7 17.70 -8.74 -8.38
C LYS A 7 18.35 -7.61 -7.56
N ASN A 8 18.35 -6.36 -8.04
CA ASN A 8 19.12 -5.27 -7.41
C ASN A 8 18.28 -4.25 -6.63
N GLY A 9 16.97 -4.45 -6.44
CA GLY A 9 16.15 -3.54 -5.63
C GLY A 9 16.04 -2.11 -6.19
N LEU A 10 16.36 -1.88 -7.46
CA LEU A 10 15.97 -0.65 -8.13
C LEU A 10 14.47 -0.73 -8.42
N ALA A 11 13.72 0.28 -7.93
CA ALA A 11 12.37 0.58 -8.39
C ALA A 11 12.30 0.55 -9.93
N PRO A 12 11.13 0.25 -10.54
CA PRO A 12 10.96 0.41 -11.98
C PRO A 12 11.45 1.80 -12.38
N PRO A 13 12.15 1.98 -13.52
CA PRO A 13 12.74 3.26 -13.87
C PRO A 13 11.63 4.31 -13.85
N GLN A 14 11.66 5.22 -12.87
CA GLN A 14 10.80 6.40 -12.79
C GLN A 14 11.14 7.44 -13.89
N ASP A 15 11.80 6.99 -14.94
CA ASP A 15 12.53 7.74 -15.93
C ASP A 15 11.97 7.44 -17.33
N THR A 16 10.67 7.19 -17.43
CA THR A 16 10.04 7.36 -18.74
C THR A 16 10.04 8.85 -19.05
N VAL A 17 10.52 9.21 -20.24
CA VAL A 17 10.49 10.60 -20.76
C VAL A 17 9.10 11.23 -20.54
N MET A 18 8.04 10.43 -20.61
CA MET A 18 6.66 10.84 -20.33
C MET A 18 6.40 11.22 -18.87
N GLN A 19 6.98 10.54 -17.88
CA GLN A 19 6.90 10.95 -16.47
C GLN A 19 7.68 12.24 -16.21
N LYS A 20 8.87 12.40 -16.82
CA LYS A 20 9.62 13.67 -16.72
C LYS A 20 8.89 14.83 -17.38
N ILE A 21 8.26 14.59 -18.53
CA ILE A 21 7.41 15.56 -19.22
C ILE A 21 6.18 15.89 -18.37
N ALA A 22 5.48 14.90 -17.81
CA ALA A 22 4.33 15.13 -16.95
C ALA A 22 4.71 15.93 -15.69
N SER A 23 5.81 15.57 -15.02
CA SER A 23 6.33 16.30 -13.86
C SER A 23 6.79 17.72 -14.22
N ALA A 24 7.43 17.91 -15.37
CA ALA A 24 7.84 19.24 -15.83
C ALA A 24 6.66 20.12 -16.22
N ILE A 25 5.61 19.56 -16.84
CA ILE A 25 4.36 20.25 -17.12
C ILE A 25 3.69 20.65 -15.80
N GLN A 26 3.60 19.73 -14.84
CA GLN A 26 3.02 20.00 -13.52
C GLN A 26 3.79 21.10 -12.78
N LEU A 27 5.12 21.04 -12.76
CA LEU A 27 5.99 22.05 -12.14
C LEU A 27 5.83 23.42 -12.82
N LYS A 28 5.79 23.46 -14.15
CA LYS A 28 5.56 24.70 -14.90
C LYS A 28 4.18 25.29 -14.60
N GLN A 29 3.16 24.45 -14.52
CA GLN A 29 1.81 24.88 -14.15
C GLN A 29 1.78 25.41 -12.72
N ILE A 30 2.51 24.79 -11.79
CA ILE A 30 2.67 25.26 -10.41
C ILE A 30 3.41 26.60 -10.37
N GLU A 31 4.48 26.78 -11.15
CA GLU A 31 5.21 28.05 -11.25
C GLU A 31 4.34 29.16 -11.85
N GLU A 32 3.57 28.87 -12.91
CA GLU A 32 2.62 29.82 -13.49
C GLU A 32 1.52 30.21 -12.50
N ILE A 33 1.00 29.25 -11.73
CA ILE A 33 0.07 29.51 -10.63
C ILE A 33 0.75 30.33 -9.53
N HIS A 34 1.99 30.02 -9.17
CA HIS A 34 2.74 30.73 -8.14
C HIS A 34 2.99 32.19 -8.52
N VAL A 35 3.48 32.43 -9.74
CA VAL A 35 3.66 33.78 -10.30
C VAL A 35 2.31 34.51 -10.39
N GLY A 36 1.24 33.81 -10.74
CA GLY A 36 -0.12 34.35 -10.74
C GLY A 36 -0.63 34.73 -9.35
N LEU A 37 -0.28 33.96 -8.31
CA LEU A 37 -0.60 34.22 -6.90
C LEU A 37 0.26 35.36 -6.30
N GLU A 38 1.50 35.53 -6.78
CA GLU A 38 2.40 36.61 -6.37
C GLU A 38 2.07 37.95 -7.05
N ALA A 39 1.35 37.93 -8.16
CA ALA A 39 0.86 39.14 -8.81
C ALA A 39 -0.11 39.89 -7.90
N SER A 40 -0.04 41.22 -7.94
CA SER A 40 -0.99 42.08 -7.22
C SER A 40 -2.41 41.77 -7.67
N LEU A 41 -3.36 41.69 -6.72
CA LEU A 41 -4.78 41.46 -6.98
C LEU A 41 -5.37 42.41 -8.04
N LEU A 42 -4.77 43.59 -8.22
CA LEU A 42 -5.11 44.55 -9.26
C LEU A 42 -3.95 44.68 -10.25
N VAL A 43 -4.23 44.44 -11.52
CA VAL A 43 -3.28 44.56 -12.63
C VAL A 43 -3.77 45.61 -13.61
N LYS A 44 -2.84 46.42 -14.12
CA LYS A 44 -3.15 47.48 -15.09
C LYS A 44 -2.96 46.96 -16.51
N ALA A 45 -3.97 47.07 -17.37
CA ALA A 45 -3.88 46.63 -18.75
C ALA A 45 -2.86 47.46 -19.54
N PRO A 46 -1.96 46.81 -20.31
CA PRO A 46 -1.04 47.52 -21.18
C PRO A 46 -1.82 48.24 -22.30
N GLY A 47 -1.61 49.55 -22.45
CA GLY A 47 -2.22 50.37 -23.49
C GLY A 47 -3.40 51.24 -23.03
N THR A 48 -4.39 50.67 -22.34
CA THR A 48 -5.56 51.44 -21.84
C THR A 48 -5.33 52.00 -20.44
N GLY A 49 -4.49 51.33 -19.64
CA GLY A 49 -4.26 51.70 -18.26
C GLY A 49 -5.43 51.39 -17.31
N GLU A 50 -6.45 50.67 -17.79
CA GLU A 50 -7.55 50.20 -16.96
C GLU A 50 -7.08 49.15 -15.95
N LEU A 51 -7.64 49.19 -14.74
CA LEU A 51 -7.33 48.24 -13.68
C LEU A 51 -8.31 47.06 -13.75
N PHE A 52 -7.76 45.85 -13.71
CA PHE A 52 -8.52 44.60 -13.68
C PHE A 52 -8.07 43.76 -12.50
N VAL A 53 -8.98 42.94 -11.98
CA VAL A 53 -8.66 42.05 -10.87
C VAL A 53 -7.99 40.79 -11.43
N ASN A 54 -6.76 40.51 -11.01
CA ASN A 54 -6.04 39.27 -11.32
C ASN A 54 -6.40 38.17 -10.32
N PHE A 55 -7.70 37.93 -10.17
CA PHE A 55 -8.22 36.94 -9.25
C PHE A 55 -9.08 35.95 -10.02
N ASP A 56 -8.66 34.68 -10.05
CA ASP A 56 -9.45 33.61 -10.63
C ASP A 56 -10.67 33.33 -9.73
N PRO A 57 -11.91 33.56 -10.20
CA PRO A 57 -13.12 33.29 -9.41
C PRO A 57 -13.17 31.85 -8.87
N GLN A 58 -12.52 30.89 -9.53
CA GLN A 58 -12.48 29.50 -9.10
C GLN A 58 -11.75 29.31 -7.76
N ILE A 59 -10.78 30.18 -7.42
CA ILE A 59 -10.08 30.12 -6.13
C ILE A 59 -11.04 30.43 -4.97
N LEU A 60 -11.91 31.44 -5.09
CA LEU A 60 -12.93 31.75 -4.07
C LEU A 60 -13.96 30.64 -3.93
N VAL A 61 -14.36 30.03 -5.05
CA VAL A 61 -15.27 28.88 -5.04
C VAL A 61 -14.64 27.73 -4.27
N LEU A 62 -13.38 27.39 -4.59
CA LEU A 62 -12.64 26.33 -3.90
C LEU A 62 -12.53 26.62 -2.39
N PHE A 63 -12.15 27.83 -1.98
CA PHE A 63 -12.09 28.19 -0.56
C PHE A 63 -13.46 28.01 0.12
N ARG A 64 -14.53 28.51 -0.50
CA ARG A 64 -15.89 28.39 0.05
C ARG A 64 -16.37 26.93 0.13
N GLU A 65 -16.05 26.12 -0.87
CA GLU A 65 -16.36 24.69 -0.86
C GLU A 65 -15.58 23.96 0.23
N THR A 66 -14.27 24.21 0.37
CA THR A 66 -13.46 23.62 1.43
C THR A 66 -13.92 24.03 2.83
N GLU A 67 -14.32 25.29 3.01
CA GLU A 67 -14.90 25.79 4.26
C GLU A 67 -16.24 25.10 4.56
N CYS A 68 -17.10 24.95 3.54
CA CYS A 68 -18.36 24.21 3.69
C CYS A 68 -18.13 22.75 4.08
N MET A 69 -17.17 22.07 3.43
CA MET A 69 -16.79 20.70 3.79
C MET A 69 -16.29 20.58 5.23
N TYR A 70 -15.51 21.57 5.69
CA TYR A 70 -15.00 21.64 7.05
C TYR A 70 -16.13 21.90 8.06
N GLN A 71 -17.02 22.84 7.78
CA GLN A 71 -18.21 23.13 8.61
C GLN A 71 -19.15 21.94 8.72
N MET A 72 -19.26 21.14 7.65
CA MET A 72 -19.99 19.87 7.66
C MET A 72 -19.28 18.74 8.42
N ALA A 73 -18.09 19.00 8.99
CA ALA A 73 -17.26 18.03 9.70
C ALA A 73 -16.98 16.74 8.90
N LEU A 74 -16.95 16.84 7.56
CA LEU A 74 -16.77 15.67 6.68
C LEU A 74 -15.51 14.85 6.99
N PRO A 75 -14.34 15.44 7.32
CA PRO A 75 -13.17 14.66 7.71
C PRO A 75 -13.42 13.79 8.94
N ASN A 76 -14.14 14.31 9.94
CA ASN A 76 -14.47 13.57 11.17
C ASN A 76 -15.47 12.44 10.88
N GLU A 77 -16.47 12.68 10.03
CA GLU A 77 -17.41 11.64 9.63
C GLU A 77 -16.74 10.54 8.80
N LEU A 78 -15.77 10.90 7.97
CA LEU A 78 -15.00 9.91 7.23
C LEU A 78 -14.07 9.10 8.13
N GLN A 79 -13.44 9.73 9.13
CA GLN A 79 -12.66 9.04 10.14
C GLN A 79 -13.53 8.01 10.89
N LYS A 80 -14.71 8.42 11.38
CA LYS A 80 -15.67 7.50 12.01
C LYS A 80 -16.09 6.37 11.09
N PHE A 81 -16.36 6.68 9.81
CA PHE A 81 -16.72 5.67 8.82
C PHE A 81 -15.58 4.66 8.60
N MET A 82 -14.34 5.13 8.57
CA MET A 82 -13.17 4.28 8.51
C MET A 82 -13.11 3.36 9.73
N ASP A 83 -13.17 3.91 10.94
CA ASP A 83 -13.13 3.15 12.20
C ASP A 83 -14.20 2.04 12.24
N VAL A 84 -15.47 2.41 11.99
CA VAL A 84 -16.60 1.47 11.96
C VAL A 84 -16.41 0.39 10.90
N THR A 85 -15.76 0.71 9.79
CA THR A 85 -15.53 -0.31 8.76
C THR A 85 -14.40 -1.24 9.14
N PHE A 86 -13.31 -0.74 9.75
CA PHE A 86 -12.22 -1.58 10.24
C PHE A 86 -12.65 -2.54 11.35
N GLU A 87 -13.63 -2.16 12.19
CA GLU A 87 -14.25 -3.08 13.16
C GLU A 87 -14.94 -4.29 12.50
N LYS A 88 -15.43 -4.13 11.26
CA LYS A 88 -16.13 -5.19 10.53
C LYS A 88 -15.20 -6.08 9.71
N VAL A 89 -13.98 -5.63 9.44
CA VAL A 89 -13.03 -6.38 8.61
C VAL A 89 -12.29 -7.41 9.46
N GLN A 90 -12.45 -8.68 9.10
CA GLN A 90 -11.88 -9.81 9.86
C GLN A 90 -10.55 -10.33 9.30
N SER A 91 -10.14 -9.88 8.11
CA SER A 91 -8.92 -10.38 7.48
C SER A 91 -7.96 -9.25 7.13
N THR A 92 -6.66 -9.48 7.39
CA THR A 92 -5.57 -8.57 7.03
C THR A 92 -5.62 -8.16 5.57
N ARG A 93 -5.92 -9.09 4.66
CA ARG A 93 -6.03 -8.81 3.22
C ARG A 93 -7.16 -7.83 2.89
N GLN A 94 -8.34 -8.02 3.46
CA GLN A 94 -9.46 -7.10 3.22
C GLN A 94 -9.16 -5.73 3.85
N ALA A 95 -8.51 -5.72 5.02
CA ALA A 95 -8.18 -4.50 5.75
C ALA A 95 -7.20 -3.64 4.94
N LEU A 96 -6.14 -4.26 4.40
CA LEU A 96 -5.19 -3.60 3.50
C LEU A 96 -5.87 -3.08 2.22
N SER A 97 -6.71 -3.91 1.58
CA SER A 97 -7.43 -3.48 0.37
C SER A 97 -8.38 -2.31 0.63
N MET A 98 -8.94 -2.22 1.83
CA MET A 98 -9.75 -1.08 2.23
C MET A 98 -8.91 0.14 2.56
N LEU A 99 -7.79 -0.02 3.26
CA LEU A 99 -6.90 1.07 3.62
C LEU A 99 -6.31 1.75 2.38
N GLU A 100 -5.90 0.97 1.37
CA GLU A 100 -5.44 1.49 0.08
C GLU A 100 -6.51 2.38 -0.60
N LYS A 101 -7.81 2.15 -0.36
CA LYS A 101 -8.88 2.99 -0.91
C LYS A 101 -8.97 4.32 -0.17
N PHE A 102 -8.84 4.33 1.16
CA PHE A 102 -8.82 5.56 1.95
C PHE A 102 -7.56 6.40 1.66
N GLU A 103 -6.41 5.75 1.53
CA GLU A 103 -5.15 6.41 1.17
C GLU A 103 -5.27 7.13 -0.19
N ARG A 104 -5.93 6.51 -1.18
CA ARG A 104 -6.17 7.13 -2.49
C ARG A 104 -7.05 8.38 -2.45
N LEU A 105 -7.90 8.54 -1.42
CA LEU A 105 -8.70 9.75 -1.27
C LEU A 105 -7.84 10.95 -0.89
N ASN A 106 -6.64 10.72 -0.33
CA ASN A 106 -5.67 11.75 0.06
C ASN A 106 -6.29 12.84 0.96
N ILE A 107 -7.17 12.43 1.87
CA ILE A 107 -7.85 13.36 2.78
C ILE A 107 -6.91 13.63 3.97
N PRO A 108 -6.62 14.90 4.27
CA PRO A 108 -5.72 15.25 5.37
C PRO A 108 -6.31 14.84 6.73
N ASN A 109 -5.44 14.59 7.70
CA ASN A 109 -5.80 14.24 9.08
C ASN A 109 -6.58 12.94 9.27
N LEU A 110 -6.52 12.01 8.31
CA LEU A 110 -6.94 10.62 8.55
C LEU A 110 -5.79 9.81 9.17
N ASP A 111 -6.11 8.93 10.10
CA ASP A 111 -5.15 8.09 10.83
C ASP A 111 -4.62 6.88 10.03
N ILE A 112 -4.38 7.06 8.72
CA ILE A 112 -3.98 6.01 7.78
C ILE A 112 -2.72 5.25 8.24
N GLU A 113 -1.70 5.97 8.71
CA GLU A 113 -0.46 5.36 9.18
C GLU A 113 -0.67 4.49 10.42
N GLU A 114 -1.50 4.96 11.36
CA GLU A 114 -1.86 4.20 12.57
C GLU A 114 -2.62 2.93 12.20
N LYS A 115 -3.57 3.01 11.26
CA LYS A 115 -4.27 1.82 10.75
C LYS A 115 -3.33 0.81 10.13
N TYR A 116 -2.33 1.24 9.35
CA TYR A 116 -1.32 0.32 8.80
C TYR A 116 -0.56 -0.42 9.91
N GLN A 117 -0.19 0.25 11.01
CA GLN A 117 0.47 -0.39 12.15
C GLN A 117 -0.44 -1.45 12.80
N VAL A 118 -1.70 -1.11 13.05
CA VAL A 118 -2.67 -2.06 13.65
C VAL A 118 -2.86 -3.29 12.77
N ILE A 119 -3.00 -3.10 11.45
CA ILE A 119 -3.15 -4.21 10.50
C ILE A 119 -1.87 -5.05 10.44
N PHE A 120 -0.69 -4.44 10.60
CA PHE A 120 0.57 -5.17 10.66
C PHE A 120 0.70 -6.03 11.93
N GLN A 121 0.19 -5.57 13.06
CA GLN A 121 0.12 -6.40 14.27
C GLN A 121 -0.82 -7.60 14.08
N ASN A 122 -1.99 -7.39 13.45
CA ASN A 122 -2.91 -8.48 13.10
C ASN A 122 -2.26 -9.50 12.15
N PHE A 123 -1.43 -9.03 11.20
CA PHE A 123 -0.64 -9.90 10.34
C PHE A 123 0.37 -10.76 11.13
N GLY A 124 0.91 -10.24 12.23
CA GLY A 124 1.70 -11.03 13.19
C GLY A 124 0.92 -12.24 13.72
N ALA A 125 -0.35 -12.04 14.10
CA ALA A 125 -1.21 -13.14 14.53
C ALA A 125 -1.52 -14.14 13.40
N ASP A 126 -1.69 -13.67 12.15
CA ASP A 126 -1.87 -14.53 10.98
C ASP A 126 -0.64 -15.43 10.74
N ILE A 127 0.57 -14.87 10.88
CA ILE A 127 1.83 -15.62 10.80
C ILE A 127 1.87 -16.73 11.84
N ASP A 128 1.51 -16.42 13.09
CA ASP A 128 1.50 -17.40 14.18
C ASP A 128 0.45 -18.50 13.94
N MET A 129 -0.72 -18.14 13.41
CA MET A 129 -1.75 -19.11 13.02
C MET A 129 -1.23 -20.06 11.94
N ILE A 130 -0.57 -19.53 10.90
CA ILE A 130 0.01 -20.34 9.81
C ILE A 130 1.15 -21.21 10.31
N SER A 131 1.99 -20.71 11.21
CA SER A 131 3.07 -21.48 11.84
C SER A 131 2.54 -22.67 12.64
N LYS A 132 1.46 -22.47 13.42
CA LYS A 132 0.75 -23.54 14.14
C LYS A 132 0.11 -24.54 13.18
N LEU A 133 -0.55 -24.05 12.13
CA LEU A 133 -1.17 -24.88 11.09
C LEU A 133 -0.14 -25.78 10.42
N TYR A 134 0.99 -25.21 9.98
CA TYR A 134 2.09 -25.95 9.39
C TYR A 134 2.58 -27.05 10.34
N THR A 135 2.88 -26.69 11.59
CA THR A 135 3.42 -27.62 12.58
C THR A 135 2.48 -28.80 12.82
N LYS A 136 1.18 -28.54 12.87
CA LYS A 136 0.13 -29.56 13.07
C LYS A 136 -0.02 -30.51 11.89
N GLN A 137 0.09 -30.01 10.66
CA GLN A 137 -0.29 -30.75 9.45
C GLN A 137 0.89 -31.19 8.56
N LYS A 138 2.14 -30.78 8.84
CA LYS A 138 3.29 -31.02 7.95
C LYS A 138 3.54 -32.48 7.53
N TYR A 139 3.14 -33.46 8.35
CA TYR A 139 3.34 -34.87 8.01
C TYR A 139 2.21 -35.43 7.13
N ASP A 140 0.99 -34.95 7.36
CA ASP A 140 -0.24 -35.35 6.66
C ASP A 140 -1.10 -34.11 6.33
N PRO A 141 -0.68 -33.29 5.34
CA PRO A 141 -1.41 -32.08 5.00
C PRO A 141 -2.67 -32.42 4.20
N PRO A 142 -3.72 -31.59 4.30
CA PRO A 142 -4.95 -31.79 3.54
C PRO A 142 -4.66 -31.65 2.04
N LEU A 143 -4.84 -32.74 1.30
CA LEU A 143 -4.63 -32.78 -0.15
C LEU A 143 -5.98 -32.75 -0.90
N ALA A 144 -6.02 -32.12 -2.06
CA ALA A 144 -7.19 -32.18 -2.92
C ALA A 144 -7.36 -33.59 -3.52
N ARG A 145 -8.60 -33.96 -3.83
CA ARG A 145 -8.91 -35.25 -4.46
C ARG A 145 -8.09 -35.42 -5.75
N ASN A 146 -7.52 -36.61 -5.92
CA ASN A 146 -6.67 -36.98 -7.07
C ASN A 146 -5.31 -36.25 -7.18
N GLN A 147 -4.85 -35.55 -6.14
CA GLN A 147 -3.49 -35.02 -6.14
C GLN A 147 -2.46 -36.11 -5.79
N PRO A 148 -1.34 -36.20 -6.55
CA PRO A 148 -0.23 -37.06 -6.16
C PRO A 148 0.32 -36.65 -4.78
N PRO A 149 0.68 -37.59 -3.89
CA PRO A 149 1.04 -37.27 -2.51
C PRO A 149 2.18 -36.24 -2.37
N ILE A 150 3.25 -36.37 -3.16
CA ILE A 150 4.40 -35.46 -3.08
C ILE A 150 4.05 -34.07 -3.65
N ALA A 151 3.42 -34.03 -4.83
CA ALA A 151 3.01 -32.78 -5.46
C ALA A 151 1.97 -32.02 -4.61
N GLY A 152 1.04 -32.74 -3.97
CA GLY A 152 0.05 -32.17 -3.06
C GLY A 152 0.70 -31.53 -1.82
N LYS A 153 1.69 -32.20 -1.22
CA LYS A 153 2.46 -31.64 -0.09
C LYS A 153 3.18 -30.34 -0.47
N ILE A 154 3.84 -30.31 -1.62
CA ILE A 154 4.50 -29.11 -2.16
C ILE A 154 3.49 -27.99 -2.38
N LEU A 155 2.35 -28.28 -3.03
CA LEU A 155 1.33 -27.28 -3.29
C LEU A 155 0.74 -26.69 -1.99
N TRP A 156 0.48 -27.53 -0.99
CA TRP A 156 0.01 -27.06 0.32
C TRP A 156 1.00 -26.09 0.96
N ALA A 157 2.30 -26.40 0.96
CA ALA A 157 3.33 -25.50 1.49
C ALA A 157 3.37 -24.16 0.72
N ARG A 158 3.30 -24.21 -0.62
CA ARG A 158 3.22 -23.00 -1.47
C ARG A 158 1.99 -22.16 -1.17
N GLN A 159 0.84 -22.78 -0.93
CA GLN A 159 -0.39 -22.05 -0.57
C GLN A 159 -0.25 -21.33 0.77
N LEU A 160 0.37 -21.95 1.78
CA LEU A 160 0.67 -21.30 3.04
C LEU A 160 1.62 -20.12 2.86
N PHE A 161 2.69 -20.30 2.07
CA PHE A 161 3.64 -19.23 1.78
C PHE A 161 2.96 -18.06 1.06
N HIS A 162 2.14 -18.34 0.04
CA HIS A 162 1.45 -17.30 -0.71
C HIS A 162 0.49 -16.46 0.14
N ARG A 163 -0.16 -17.07 1.14
CA ARG A 163 -1.00 -16.34 2.12
C ARG A 163 -0.20 -15.34 2.96
N LEU A 164 1.07 -15.64 3.25
CA LEU A 164 1.97 -14.75 3.97
C LEU A 164 2.61 -13.70 3.06
N GLU A 165 2.93 -14.10 1.83
CA GLU A 165 3.60 -13.26 0.85
C GLU A 165 2.74 -12.07 0.42
N GLN A 166 1.44 -12.30 0.15
CA GLN A 166 0.55 -11.25 -0.35
C GLN A 166 0.49 -10.01 0.58
N PRO A 167 0.21 -10.12 1.90
CA PRO A 167 0.25 -8.96 2.79
C PRO A 167 1.63 -8.34 2.90
N MET A 168 2.69 -9.15 2.96
CA MET A 168 4.06 -8.64 3.08
C MET A 168 4.47 -7.75 1.88
N GLN A 169 4.08 -8.13 0.66
CA GLN A 169 4.32 -7.32 -0.55
C GLN A 169 3.61 -5.96 -0.49
N LEU A 170 2.46 -5.87 0.16
CA LEU A 170 1.76 -4.60 0.37
C LEU A 170 2.48 -3.75 1.40
N PHE A 171 2.85 -4.31 2.56
CA PHE A 171 3.61 -3.57 3.58
C PHE A 171 4.96 -3.06 3.08
N GLN A 172 5.61 -3.76 2.14
CA GLN A 172 6.85 -3.28 1.52
C GLN A 172 6.69 -1.96 0.75
N LYS A 173 5.47 -1.64 0.27
CA LYS A 173 5.17 -0.34 -0.36
C LYS A 173 5.05 0.80 0.66
N HIS A 174 4.94 0.47 1.95
CA HIS A 174 4.78 1.41 3.06
C HIS A 174 5.92 1.24 4.09
N PRO A 175 7.16 1.66 3.77
CA PRO A 175 8.34 1.37 4.59
C PRO A 175 8.28 1.90 6.02
N PHE A 176 7.47 2.91 6.31
CA PHE A 176 7.29 3.45 7.66
C PHE A 176 6.77 2.38 8.64
N VAL A 177 5.94 1.44 8.16
CA VAL A 177 5.41 0.33 8.97
C VAL A 177 6.53 -0.62 9.40
N LEU A 178 7.44 -0.93 8.48
CA LEU A 178 8.47 -1.94 8.68
C LEU A 178 9.69 -1.43 9.46
N ARG A 179 9.82 -0.11 9.63
CA ARG A 179 10.95 0.53 10.33
C ARG A 179 10.73 0.66 11.83
N THR A 180 9.53 0.40 12.34
CA THR A 180 9.23 0.51 13.77
C THR A 180 9.93 -0.61 14.56
N GLU A 181 10.23 -0.35 15.84
CA GLU A 181 10.81 -1.37 16.73
C GLU A 181 9.85 -2.56 16.93
N GLU A 182 8.56 -2.28 16.95
CA GLU A 182 7.48 -3.27 17.07
C GLU A 182 7.38 -4.19 15.86
N ALA A 183 7.85 -3.75 14.68
CA ALA A 183 7.80 -4.58 13.49
C ALA A 183 8.85 -5.69 13.47
N LYS A 184 9.98 -5.50 14.16
CA LYS A 184 11.11 -6.45 14.20
C LYS A 184 10.70 -7.89 14.60
N PRO A 185 9.93 -8.14 15.69
CA PRO A 185 9.47 -9.49 16.02
C PRO A 185 8.61 -10.13 14.92
N VAL A 186 7.68 -9.38 14.32
CA VAL A 186 6.80 -9.87 13.24
C VAL A 186 7.61 -10.27 12.01
N ILE A 187 8.55 -9.41 11.59
CA ILE A 187 9.45 -9.67 10.46
C ILE A 187 10.31 -10.93 10.70
N ARG A 188 10.84 -11.09 11.92
CA ARG A 188 11.59 -12.30 12.30
C ARG A 188 10.71 -13.57 12.23
N SER A 189 9.47 -13.49 12.71
CA SER A 189 8.52 -14.62 12.64
C SER A 189 8.21 -14.98 11.19
N TYR A 190 7.90 -13.98 10.36
CA TYR A 190 7.68 -14.13 8.91
C TYR A 190 8.88 -14.82 8.22
N ASN A 191 10.09 -14.30 8.41
CA ASN A 191 11.29 -14.86 7.78
C ASN A 191 11.54 -16.31 8.20
N ARG A 192 11.29 -16.63 9.48
CA ARG A 192 11.44 -17.98 10.01
C ARG A 192 10.47 -18.95 9.33
N ILE A 193 9.17 -18.64 9.30
CA ILE A 193 8.19 -19.55 8.70
C ILE A 193 8.35 -19.63 7.17
N ALA A 194 8.68 -18.53 6.51
CA ALA A 194 9.00 -18.49 5.09
C ALA A 194 10.14 -19.45 4.73
N LYS A 195 11.24 -19.41 5.49
CA LYS A 195 12.37 -20.32 5.32
C LYS A 195 11.95 -21.79 5.50
N VAL A 196 11.19 -22.08 6.54
CA VAL A 196 10.72 -23.45 6.84
C VAL A 196 9.84 -24.00 5.71
N LEU A 197 8.92 -23.19 5.16
CA LEU A 197 8.05 -23.60 4.05
C LEU A 197 8.85 -23.84 2.77
N LEU A 198 9.87 -23.02 2.50
CA LEU A 198 10.77 -23.20 1.36
C LEU A 198 11.61 -24.47 1.50
N GLU A 199 12.18 -24.73 2.68
CA GLU A 199 12.94 -25.96 2.96
C GLU A 199 12.07 -27.20 2.79
N PHE A 200 10.80 -27.14 3.24
CA PHE A 200 9.83 -28.21 3.03
C PHE A 200 9.62 -28.49 1.54
N GLU A 201 9.40 -27.45 0.73
CA GLU A 201 9.23 -27.60 -0.71
C GLU A 201 10.45 -28.25 -1.37
N VAL A 202 11.67 -27.76 -1.05
CA VAL A 202 12.93 -28.27 -1.60
C VAL A 202 13.16 -29.73 -1.22
N LEU A 203 12.86 -30.12 0.02
CA LEU A 203 13.02 -31.50 0.50
C LEU A 203 12.16 -32.46 -0.32
N TYR A 204 10.87 -32.16 -0.46
CA TYR A 204 9.93 -33.02 -1.19
C TYR A 204 10.19 -33.02 -2.70
N HIS A 205 10.61 -31.90 -3.28
CA HIS A 205 11.02 -31.85 -4.68
C HIS A 205 12.24 -32.75 -4.96
N ARG A 206 13.25 -32.74 -4.08
CA ARG A 206 14.42 -33.62 -4.21
C ARG A 206 14.06 -35.09 -4.07
N ALA A 207 13.21 -35.43 -3.10
CA ALA A 207 12.73 -36.80 -2.92
C ALA A 207 12.00 -37.33 -4.17
N TRP A 208 11.24 -36.47 -4.86
CA TRP A 208 10.58 -36.83 -6.12
C TRP A 208 11.56 -37.08 -7.27
N LEU A 209 12.64 -36.31 -7.38
CA LEU A 209 13.67 -36.50 -8.42
C LEU A 209 14.52 -37.77 -8.23
N GLN A 210 14.52 -38.34 -7.02
CA GLN A 210 15.27 -39.56 -6.69
C GLN A 210 14.44 -40.84 -6.87
N GLN A 211 13.19 -40.73 -7.32
CA GLN A 211 12.31 -41.86 -7.66
C GLN A 211 12.47 -42.27 -9.12
#